data_AF-A0A2D9LJ87-F1
#
_entry.id   AF-A0A2D9LJ87-F1
#
_cell.length_a   1.000
_cell.length_b   1.000
_cell.length_c   1.000
_cell.angle_alpha   90.00
_cell.angle_beta   90.00
_cell.angle_gamma   90.00
#
_symmetry.space_group_name_H-M   'P 1'
#
loop_
_entity.id
_entity.type
_entity.pdbx_description
1 polymer ?
#
loop_
_entity_poly.entity_id
_entity_poly.type
_entity_poly.pdbx_seq_one_letter_code
_entity_poly.pdbx_strand_id
1 'polypeptide(L)'
;MARRLSGCVRAEDTVSRQGGDEFIVALTGIQNAQAASVIAEKILTVITTPFILEETEIILGVSIGIACYPRDGKDSETLMRNADAAMYVAKQLGRNRYQFYAPEMNMQALDRLTLESDLHRAIERNELFLMYQPQLSLRAGDVLGLEALVRWQNPSRGLVSPGQFIPIAENCGLIVPIGNWVLETACYQHARWVAQGLTTGTIAVNISAHQFQQTNFCERVSDVLSRTGLQPSLLELEVTEGVVMQGVEQVLYKLNALRELGVHLAIDDFGTGYSSLNYLKQFPLHRLKIDQSFTQQLLNDQQSVAITKAIIQMGHSLGLDVLAEGIETHDQAVHLQSLGCDAGQGFLYAKPLSVVDCEEYLRATP
;
A
#
# COMPACT_ATOMS: atom_id res chain seq x y z
N MET A 1 22.99 9.84 -4.26
CA MET A 1 23.23 8.61 -3.48
C MET A 1 24.72 8.27 -3.32
N ALA A 2 25.41 7.79 -4.37
CA ALA A 2 26.79 7.28 -4.28
C ALA A 2 27.77 8.23 -3.57
N ARG A 3 27.79 9.53 -3.91
CA ARG A 3 28.66 10.53 -3.24
C ARG A 3 28.43 10.63 -1.73
N ARG A 4 27.17 10.55 -1.28
CA ARG A 4 26.81 10.57 0.14
C ARG A 4 27.31 9.31 0.85
N LEU A 5 27.09 8.14 0.25
CA LEU A 5 27.59 6.86 0.78
C LEU A 5 29.12 6.85 0.88
N SER A 6 29.83 7.33 -0.15
CA SER A 6 31.29 7.43 -0.12
C SER A 6 31.79 8.39 0.98
N GLY A 7 31.05 9.47 1.28
CA GLY A 7 31.37 10.35 2.41
C GLY A 7 31.06 9.76 3.79
N CYS A 8 30.30 8.66 3.85
CA CYS A 8 30.02 7.98 5.10
C CYS A 8 31.18 7.08 5.56
N VAL A 9 31.99 6.59 4.63
CA VAL A 9 33.02 5.57 4.88
C VAL A 9 34.44 6.14 4.82
N ARG A 10 35.44 5.34 5.20
CA ARG A 10 36.86 5.72 5.13
C ARG A 10 37.44 5.45 3.74
N ALA A 11 38.63 5.97 3.48
CA ALA A 11 39.33 5.73 2.22
C ALA A 11 39.72 4.23 2.02
N GLU A 12 39.92 3.48 3.10
CA GLU A 12 40.17 2.04 3.07
C GLU A 12 38.91 1.18 2.88
N ASP A 13 37.72 1.77 3.01
CA ASP A 13 36.45 1.08 2.82
C ASP A 13 36.01 1.16 1.35
N THR A 14 35.17 0.21 0.93
CA THR A 14 34.69 0.15 -0.46
C THR A 14 33.18 0.36 -0.53
N VAL A 15 32.74 1.23 -1.44
CA VAL A 15 31.32 1.38 -1.81
C VAL A 15 31.16 0.94 -3.26
N SER A 16 30.26 -0.01 -3.50
CA SER A 16 29.94 -0.52 -4.84
C SER A 16 28.44 -0.45 -5.09
N ARG A 17 28.04 -0.22 -6.35
CA ARG A 17 26.64 -0.32 -6.80
C ARG A 17 26.49 -1.63 -7.56
N GLN A 18 25.64 -2.53 -7.08
CA GLN A 18 25.44 -3.84 -7.72
C GLN A 18 24.51 -3.74 -8.93
N GLY A 19 23.53 -2.83 -8.88
CA GLY A 19 22.53 -2.64 -9.91
C GLY A 19 21.32 -1.93 -9.30
N GLY A 20 20.43 -1.35 -10.13
CA GLY A 20 19.22 -0.70 -9.63
C GLY A 20 19.49 0.33 -8.52
N ASP A 21 18.77 0.22 -7.41
CA ASP A 21 18.91 1.03 -6.20
C ASP A 21 19.80 0.38 -5.12
N GLU A 22 20.52 -0.70 -5.44
CA GLU A 22 21.29 -1.49 -4.49
C GLU A 22 22.78 -1.11 -4.42
N PHE A 23 23.25 -0.94 -3.18
CA PHE A 23 24.64 -0.62 -2.86
C PHE A 23 25.21 -1.61 -1.85
N ILE A 24 26.48 -1.98 -2.03
CA ILE A 24 27.26 -2.75 -1.07
C ILE A 24 28.34 -1.86 -0.49
N VAL A 25 28.47 -1.90 0.84
CA VAL A 25 29.54 -1.24 1.58
C VAL A 25 30.38 -2.32 2.28
N ALA A 26 31.66 -2.40 1.92
CA ALA A 26 32.62 -3.27 2.57
C ALA A 26 33.50 -2.45 3.52
N LEU A 27 33.37 -2.71 4.82
CA LEU A 27 34.17 -2.09 5.86
C LEU A 27 35.35 -2.99 6.21
N THR A 28 36.57 -2.46 6.15
CA THR A 28 37.78 -3.22 6.47
C THR A 28 38.38 -2.77 7.81
N GLY A 29 39.09 -3.66 8.50
CA GLY A 29 39.78 -3.32 9.75
C GLY A 29 38.87 -2.94 10.94
N ILE A 30 37.60 -3.33 10.92
CA ILE A 30 36.66 -3.10 12.02
C ILE A 30 37.01 -3.98 13.23
N GLN A 31 37.10 -3.37 14.42
CA GLN A 31 37.49 -4.06 15.66
C GLN A 31 36.35 -4.87 16.28
N ASN A 32 35.10 -4.45 16.07
CA ASN A 32 33.90 -5.11 16.57
C ASN A 32 32.67 -4.75 15.71
N ALA A 33 31.57 -5.47 15.90
CA ALA A 33 30.32 -5.24 15.17
C ALA A 33 29.72 -3.85 15.42
N GLN A 34 29.96 -3.25 16.59
CA GLN A 34 29.49 -1.91 16.94
C GLN A 34 30.10 -0.83 16.04
N ALA A 35 31.33 -1.02 15.54
CA ALA A 35 31.89 -0.11 14.55
C ALA A 35 31.05 -0.06 13.26
N ALA A 36 30.48 -1.21 12.86
CA ALA A 36 29.59 -1.27 11.69
C ALA A 36 28.24 -0.58 11.95
N SER A 37 27.69 -0.66 13.16
CA SER A 37 26.43 0.04 13.49
C SER A 37 26.59 1.55 13.45
N VAL A 38 27.72 2.09 13.93
CA VAL A 38 28.02 3.54 13.85
C VAL A 38 28.05 4.03 12.40
N ILE A 39 28.65 3.25 11.48
CA ILE A 39 28.65 3.60 10.06
C ILE A 39 27.25 3.46 9.45
N ALA A 40 26.48 2.44 9.84
CA ALA A 40 25.10 2.27 9.38
C ALA A 40 24.19 3.43 9.84
N GLU A 41 24.28 3.86 11.10
CA GLU A 41 23.57 5.04 11.63
C GLU A 41 23.98 6.33 10.92
N LYS A 42 25.28 6.48 10.64
CA LYS A 42 25.78 7.60 9.83
C LYS A 42 25.18 7.58 8.43
N ILE A 43 25.14 6.42 7.77
CA ILE A 43 24.52 6.26 6.45
C ILE A 43 23.04 6.62 6.51
N LEU A 44 22.28 6.10 7.48
CA LEU A 44 20.87 6.43 7.65
C LEU A 44 20.66 7.94 7.76
N THR A 45 21.41 8.59 8.66
CA THR A 45 21.32 10.04 8.90
C THR A 45 21.66 10.85 7.66
N VAL A 46 22.71 10.48 6.93
CA VAL A 46 23.15 11.21 5.74
C VAL A 46 22.19 11.00 4.57
N ILE A 47 21.62 9.80 4.41
CA ILE A 47 20.68 9.53 3.32
C ILE A 47 19.33 10.21 3.55
N THR A 48 18.86 10.32 4.79
CA THR A 48 17.60 11.01 5.11
C THR A 48 17.67 12.53 4.98
N THR A 49 18.86 13.12 4.79
CA THR A 49 18.94 14.54 4.41
C THR A 49 18.28 14.76 3.04
N PRO A 50 17.51 15.85 2.83
CA PRO A 50 16.84 16.09 1.55
C PRO A 50 17.83 16.11 0.38
N PHE A 51 17.51 15.41 -0.71
CA PHE A 51 18.17 15.56 -2.01
C PHE A 51 17.50 16.72 -2.74
N ILE A 52 18.27 17.72 -3.11
CA ILE A 52 17.81 18.78 -4.00
C ILE A 52 17.99 18.27 -5.43
N LEU A 53 16.87 17.99 -6.09
CA LEU A 53 16.81 17.63 -7.49
C LEU A 53 16.02 18.73 -8.21
N GLU A 54 16.74 19.54 -8.99
CA GLU A 54 16.23 20.78 -9.57
C GLU A 54 15.71 21.73 -8.48
N GLU A 55 14.42 22.03 -8.46
CA GLU A 55 13.78 22.88 -7.43
C GLU A 55 12.98 22.06 -6.39
N THR A 56 13.04 20.72 -6.45
CA THR A 56 12.28 19.85 -5.56
C THR A 56 13.19 19.20 -4.51
N GLU A 57 12.75 19.25 -3.25
CA GLU A 57 13.35 18.49 -2.17
C GLU A 57 12.75 17.07 -2.10
N ILE A 58 13.61 16.06 -2.20
CA ILE A 58 13.21 14.65 -2.12
C ILE A 58 13.91 14.01 -0.92
N ILE A 59 13.14 13.45 0.00
CA ILE A 59 13.66 12.69 1.14
C ILE A 59 13.64 11.20 0.79
N LEU A 60 14.79 10.53 0.94
CA LEU A 60 14.92 9.10 0.72
C LEU A 60 15.19 8.38 2.04
N GLY A 61 14.65 7.18 2.19
CA GLY A 61 15.03 6.22 3.23
C GLY A 61 15.97 5.15 2.69
N VAL A 62 16.65 4.44 3.58
CA VAL A 62 17.46 3.25 3.22
C VAL A 62 17.29 2.13 4.24
N SER A 63 17.18 0.89 3.76
CA SER A 63 17.24 -0.30 4.61
C SER A 63 18.62 -0.93 4.46
N ILE A 64 19.29 -1.21 5.58
CA ILE A 64 20.68 -1.69 5.60
C ILE A 64 20.74 -3.06 6.29
N GLY A 65 21.41 -4.02 5.66
CA GLY A 65 21.73 -5.31 6.26
C GLY A 65 23.22 -5.44 6.54
N ILE A 66 23.58 -5.97 7.71
CA ILE A 66 24.97 -6.04 8.16
C ILE A 66 25.35 -7.49 8.46
N ALA A 67 26.36 -8.02 7.76
CA ALA A 67 27.01 -9.29 8.07
C ALA A 67 28.50 -9.06 8.38
N CYS A 68 28.99 -9.70 9.44
CA CYS A 68 30.35 -9.54 9.96
C CYS A 68 31.21 -10.79 9.70
N TYR A 69 32.30 -10.64 8.96
CA TYR A 69 33.33 -11.68 8.89
C TYR A 69 34.10 -11.79 10.23
N PRO A 70 34.48 -13.01 10.67
CA PRO A 70 34.13 -14.32 10.12
C PRO A 70 32.86 -14.94 10.71
N ARG A 71 32.19 -14.23 11.63
CA ARG A 71 31.04 -14.73 12.42
C ARG A 71 29.86 -15.12 11.53
N ASP A 72 29.55 -14.26 10.57
CA ASP A 72 28.35 -14.34 9.74
C ASP A 72 28.67 -14.89 8.35
N GLY A 73 29.87 -15.46 8.13
CA GLY A 73 30.31 -15.99 6.85
C GLY A 73 31.82 -15.94 6.71
N LYS A 74 32.41 -16.96 6.07
CA LYS A 74 33.87 -17.07 5.87
C LYS A 74 34.30 -16.79 4.43
N ASP A 75 33.35 -16.56 3.54
CA ASP A 75 33.52 -16.28 2.13
C ASP A 75 32.58 -15.14 1.72
N SER A 76 32.88 -14.50 0.59
CA SER A 76 32.14 -13.33 0.10
C SER A 76 30.68 -13.67 -0.23
N GLU A 77 30.42 -14.84 -0.79
CA GLU A 77 29.07 -15.25 -1.21
C GLU A 77 28.16 -15.42 0.02
N THR A 78 28.64 -16.11 1.05
CA THR A 78 27.92 -16.28 2.32
C THR A 78 27.67 -14.94 3.01
N LEU A 79 28.68 -14.06 3.06
CA LEU A 79 28.53 -12.73 3.67
C LEU A 79 27.52 -11.86 2.93
N MET A 80 27.56 -11.86 1.58
CA MET A 80 26.61 -11.13 0.76
C MET A 80 25.19 -11.64 0.96
N ARG A 81 24.98 -12.96 0.92
CA ARG A 81 23.66 -13.58 1.17
C ARG A 81 23.12 -13.23 2.56
N ASN A 82 23.96 -13.30 3.58
CA ASN A 82 23.55 -13.04 4.96
C ASN A 82 23.29 -11.54 5.21
N ALA A 83 24.06 -10.64 4.57
CA ALA A 83 23.80 -9.20 4.60
C ALA A 83 22.48 -8.87 3.89
N ASP A 84 22.19 -9.50 2.76
CA ASP A 84 20.92 -9.34 2.03
C ASP A 84 19.72 -9.81 2.86
N ALA A 85 19.82 -10.98 3.50
CA ALA A 85 18.80 -11.48 4.42
C ALA A 85 18.50 -10.47 5.54
N ALA A 86 19.54 -9.89 6.15
CA ALA A 86 19.38 -8.88 7.19
C ALA A 86 18.75 -7.58 6.65
N MET A 87 19.16 -7.12 5.46
CA MET A 87 18.60 -5.93 4.80
C MET A 87 17.10 -6.11 4.53
N TYR A 88 16.70 -7.32 4.14
CA TYR A 88 15.30 -7.62 3.94
C TYR A 88 14.49 -7.54 5.24
N VAL A 89 14.99 -8.10 6.34
CA VAL A 89 14.35 -7.95 7.65
C VAL A 89 14.26 -6.47 8.06
N ALA A 90 15.29 -5.68 7.76
CA ALA A 90 15.25 -4.23 7.94
C ALA A 90 14.15 -3.56 7.11
N LYS A 91 13.83 -4.05 5.90
CA LYS A 91 12.68 -3.55 5.10
C LYS A 91 11.36 -3.88 5.79
N GLN A 92 11.18 -5.12 6.25
CA GLN A 92 9.93 -5.58 6.88
C GLN A 92 9.59 -4.85 8.18
N LEU A 93 10.60 -4.51 8.99
CA LEU A 93 10.37 -3.87 10.28
C LEU A 93 9.98 -2.38 10.18
N GLY A 94 9.85 -1.81 8.97
CA GLY A 94 9.37 -0.43 8.77
C GLY A 94 10.32 0.49 8.01
N ARG A 95 11.20 -0.07 7.16
CA ARG A 95 12.21 0.67 6.36
C ARG A 95 13.09 1.63 7.21
N ASN A 96 13.95 2.40 6.55
CA ASN A 96 14.83 3.43 7.14
C ASN A 96 15.57 3.01 8.43
N ARG A 97 16.14 1.81 8.42
CA ARG A 97 16.82 1.20 9.57
C ARG A 97 17.90 0.24 9.11
N TYR A 98 18.74 -0.19 10.05
CA TYR A 98 19.68 -1.27 9.82
C TYR A 98 19.32 -2.50 10.65
N GLN A 99 19.77 -3.67 10.20
CA GLN A 99 19.63 -4.92 10.91
C GLN A 99 20.92 -5.72 10.79
N PHE A 100 21.40 -6.28 11.92
CA PHE A 100 22.47 -7.28 11.89
C PHE A 100 21.90 -8.64 11.52
N TYR A 101 22.66 -9.39 10.73
CA TYR A 101 22.34 -10.76 10.42
C TYR A 101 22.22 -11.61 11.70
N ALA A 102 21.18 -12.43 11.71
CA ALA A 102 21.02 -13.53 12.63
C ALA A 102 20.62 -14.79 11.83
N PRO A 103 21.04 -16.01 12.21
CA PRO A 103 20.76 -17.23 11.45
C PRO A 103 19.27 -17.45 11.12
N GLU A 104 18.38 -16.99 11.98
CA GLU A 104 16.93 -17.09 11.82
C GLU A 104 16.42 -16.31 10.60
N MET A 105 17.17 -15.29 10.15
CA MET A 105 16.83 -14.47 8.98
C MET A 105 16.96 -15.26 7.67
N ASN A 106 17.81 -16.29 7.62
CA ASN A 106 17.91 -17.14 6.43
C ASN A 106 16.64 -17.94 6.19
N MET A 107 15.93 -18.35 7.25
CA MET A 107 14.63 -19.01 7.08
C MET A 107 13.61 -18.03 6.50
N GLN A 108 13.60 -16.77 6.96
CA GLN A 108 12.70 -15.74 6.43
C GLN A 108 13.01 -15.42 4.95
N ALA A 109 14.28 -15.42 4.55
CA ALA A 109 14.69 -15.23 3.17
C ALA A 109 14.26 -16.42 2.27
N LEU A 110 14.45 -17.67 2.73
CA LEU A 110 13.98 -18.87 2.02
C LEU A 110 12.45 -18.93 1.93
N ASP A 111 11.76 -18.56 3.02
CA ASP A 111 10.31 -18.46 3.06
C ASP A 111 9.80 -17.46 2.02
N ARG A 112 10.46 -16.31 1.87
CA ARG A 112 10.14 -15.32 0.85
C ARG A 112 10.32 -15.88 -0.56
N LEU A 113 11.46 -16.51 -0.87
CA LEU A 113 11.70 -17.08 -2.21
C LEU A 113 10.64 -18.14 -2.56
N THR A 114 10.28 -18.95 -1.58
CA THR A 114 9.20 -19.94 -1.73
C THR A 114 7.87 -19.25 -1.99
N LEU A 115 7.55 -18.21 -1.22
CA LEU A 115 6.30 -17.46 -1.35
C LEU A 115 6.21 -16.71 -2.69
N GLU A 116 7.32 -16.15 -3.18
CA GLU A 116 7.41 -15.51 -4.49
C GLU A 116 7.17 -16.51 -5.63
N SER A 117 7.83 -17.67 -5.56
CA SER A 117 7.63 -18.76 -6.52
C SER A 117 6.18 -19.27 -6.52
N ASP A 118 5.57 -19.40 -5.35
CA ASP A 118 4.17 -19.81 -5.23
C ASP A 118 3.22 -18.74 -5.79
N LEU A 119 3.46 -17.47 -5.47
CA LEU A 119 2.63 -16.35 -5.90
C LEU A 119 2.61 -16.21 -7.43
N HIS A 120 3.73 -16.48 -8.09
CA HIS A 120 3.81 -16.49 -9.55
C HIS A 120 2.83 -17.48 -10.21
N ARG A 121 2.46 -18.55 -9.49
CA ARG A 121 1.52 -19.58 -9.96
C ARG A 121 0.10 -19.39 -9.43
N ALA A 122 -0.10 -18.47 -8.48
CA ALA A 122 -1.36 -18.33 -7.76
C ALA A 122 -2.54 -17.92 -8.67
N ILE A 123 -2.30 -17.06 -9.65
CA ILE A 123 -3.32 -16.67 -10.64
C ILE A 123 -3.74 -17.89 -11.48
N GLU A 124 -2.77 -18.60 -12.07
CA GLU A 124 -3.02 -19.76 -12.94
C GLU A 124 -3.70 -20.92 -12.19
N ARG A 125 -3.49 -21.00 -10.88
CA ARG A 125 -4.02 -22.05 -10.01
C ARG A 125 -5.32 -21.69 -9.31
N ASN A 126 -5.90 -20.51 -9.57
CA ASN A 126 -7.10 -20.00 -8.89
C ASN A 126 -6.95 -19.99 -7.36
N GLU A 127 -5.77 -19.64 -6.87
CA GLU A 127 -5.48 -19.54 -5.43
C GLU A 127 -5.85 -18.15 -4.88
N LEU A 128 -6.02 -17.17 -5.76
CA LEU A 128 -6.49 -15.83 -5.41
C LEU A 128 -8.03 -15.77 -5.47
N PHE A 129 -8.62 -15.09 -4.50
CA PHE A 129 -10.06 -14.83 -4.44
C PHE A 129 -10.31 -13.44 -3.84
N LEU A 130 -11.49 -12.90 -4.08
CA LEU A 130 -11.91 -11.61 -3.51
C LEU A 130 -12.89 -11.83 -2.37
N MET A 131 -12.69 -11.05 -1.31
CA MET A 131 -13.68 -10.82 -0.26
C MET A 131 -14.15 -9.38 -0.38
N TYR A 132 -15.33 -9.07 0.15
CA TYR A 132 -15.98 -7.78 -0.04
C TYR A 132 -16.36 -7.17 1.29
N GLN A 133 -15.99 -5.90 1.52
CA GLN A 133 -16.32 -5.21 2.75
C GLN A 133 -17.34 -4.08 2.48
N PRO A 134 -18.51 -4.09 3.14
CA PRO A 134 -19.50 -3.00 3.03
C PRO A 134 -18.99 -1.65 3.52
N GLN A 135 -19.31 -0.63 2.73
CA GLN A 135 -19.14 0.79 3.05
C GLN A 135 -20.50 1.40 3.31
N LEU A 136 -20.70 1.98 4.50
CA LEU A 136 -22.00 2.47 4.94
C LEU A 136 -22.00 3.97 5.14
N SER A 137 -23.12 4.61 4.87
CA SER A 137 -23.38 5.97 5.28
C SER A 137 -23.51 6.02 6.80
N LEU A 138 -22.72 6.88 7.45
CA LEU A 138 -22.79 7.06 8.91
C LEU A 138 -24.05 7.80 9.35
N ARG A 139 -24.76 8.45 8.42
CA ARG A 139 -25.99 9.20 8.73
C ARG A 139 -27.24 8.35 8.55
N ALA A 140 -27.40 7.76 7.37
CA ALA A 140 -28.60 7.02 6.98
C ALA A 140 -28.46 5.50 7.23
N GLY A 141 -27.25 4.96 7.39
CA GLY A 141 -27.01 3.54 7.67
C GLY A 141 -27.16 2.61 6.46
N ASP A 142 -27.40 3.17 5.28
CA ASP A 142 -27.48 2.49 3.99
C ASP A 142 -26.09 2.11 3.44
N VAL A 143 -26.06 1.04 2.65
CA VAL A 143 -24.84 0.56 1.98
C VAL A 143 -24.56 1.41 0.75
N LEU A 144 -23.49 2.20 0.79
CA LEU A 144 -23.06 3.08 -0.31
C LEU A 144 -22.19 2.37 -1.33
N GLY A 145 -21.54 1.27 -0.94
CA GLY A 145 -20.61 0.54 -1.79
C GLY A 145 -19.96 -0.63 -1.07
N LEU A 146 -19.03 -1.26 -1.78
CA LEU A 146 -18.26 -2.40 -1.33
C LEU A 146 -16.79 -2.16 -1.68
N GLU A 147 -15.87 -2.57 -0.81
CA GLU A 147 -14.45 -2.64 -1.14
C GLU A 147 -14.06 -4.09 -1.51
N ALA A 148 -13.41 -4.27 -2.65
CA ALA A 148 -12.86 -5.55 -3.10
C ALA A 148 -11.47 -5.79 -2.52
N LEU A 149 -11.37 -6.82 -1.67
CA LEU A 149 -10.18 -7.14 -0.92
C LEU A 149 -9.62 -8.51 -1.34
N VAL A 150 -8.45 -8.49 -1.99
CA VAL A 150 -7.79 -9.71 -2.45
C VAL A 150 -7.34 -10.59 -1.28
N ARG A 151 -7.49 -11.90 -1.43
CA ARG A 151 -7.04 -12.93 -0.50
C ARG A 151 -6.31 -14.02 -1.27
N TRP A 152 -5.35 -14.66 -0.61
CA TRP A 152 -4.59 -15.75 -1.21
C TRP A 152 -4.69 -17.02 -0.36
N GLN A 153 -5.30 -18.04 -0.93
CA GLN A 153 -5.37 -19.38 -0.35
C GLN A 153 -4.22 -20.23 -0.90
N ASN A 154 -3.09 -20.24 -0.19
CA ASN A 154 -1.96 -21.08 -0.55
C ASN A 154 -2.21 -22.54 -0.08
N PRO A 155 -1.99 -23.56 -0.92
CA PRO A 155 -2.25 -24.96 -0.55
C PRO A 155 -1.46 -25.47 0.65
N SER A 156 -0.26 -24.93 0.88
CA SER A 156 0.65 -25.36 1.95
C SER A 156 0.56 -24.47 3.20
N ARG A 157 0.30 -23.17 3.03
CA ARG A 157 0.31 -22.16 4.11
C ARG A 157 -1.08 -21.77 4.61
N GLY A 158 -2.14 -22.18 3.91
CA GLY A 158 -3.50 -21.72 4.18
C GLY A 158 -3.70 -20.28 3.69
N LEU A 159 -4.48 -19.49 4.44
CA LEU A 159 -4.79 -18.12 4.08
C LEU A 159 -3.58 -17.19 4.36
N VAL A 160 -2.99 -16.65 3.31
CA VAL A 160 -1.86 -15.70 3.39
C VAL A 160 -2.39 -14.27 3.42
N SER A 161 -1.91 -13.48 4.38
CA SER A 161 -2.35 -12.09 4.55
C SER A 161 -1.91 -11.19 3.39
N PRO A 162 -2.77 -10.26 2.92
CA PRO A 162 -2.38 -9.22 1.95
C PRO A 162 -1.11 -8.46 2.34
N GLY A 163 -0.96 -8.13 3.63
CA GLY A 163 0.24 -7.45 4.15
C GLY A 163 1.53 -8.27 4.02
N GLN A 164 1.44 -9.57 3.74
CA GLN A 164 2.60 -10.43 3.48
C GLN A 164 2.90 -10.57 1.98
N PHE A 165 1.89 -10.84 1.15
CA PHE A 165 2.13 -11.16 -0.26
C PHE A 165 2.11 -9.94 -1.20
N ILE A 166 1.37 -8.86 -0.88
CA ILE A 166 1.35 -7.65 -1.72
C ILE A 166 2.74 -7.02 -1.82
N PRO A 167 3.50 -6.80 -0.72
CA PRO A 167 4.85 -6.26 -0.83
C PRO A 167 5.79 -7.15 -1.66
N ILE A 168 5.59 -8.47 -1.63
CA ILE A 168 6.36 -9.39 -2.46
C ILE A 168 5.97 -9.22 -3.94
N ALA A 169 4.67 -9.18 -4.23
CA ALA A 169 4.13 -8.96 -5.55
C ALA A 169 4.65 -7.66 -6.19
N GLU A 170 4.76 -6.59 -5.40
CA GLU A 170 5.30 -5.31 -5.85
C GLU A 170 6.79 -5.44 -6.21
N ASN A 171 7.58 -6.05 -5.32
CA ASN A 171 9.02 -6.18 -5.52
C ASN A 171 9.37 -7.06 -6.74
N CYS A 172 8.58 -8.09 -7.06
CA CYS A 172 8.81 -8.97 -8.21
C CYS A 172 7.98 -8.59 -9.45
N GLY A 173 7.21 -7.50 -9.40
CA GLY A 173 6.38 -7.03 -10.52
C GLY A 173 5.09 -7.82 -10.77
N LEU A 174 4.80 -8.86 -9.99
CA LEU A 174 3.55 -9.63 -10.06
C LEU A 174 2.31 -8.83 -9.61
N ILE A 175 2.49 -7.67 -8.96
CA ILE A 175 1.36 -6.83 -8.55
C ILE A 175 0.54 -6.32 -9.74
N VAL A 176 1.14 -6.12 -10.91
CA VAL A 176 0.43 -5.67 -12.11
C VAL A 176 -0.55 -6.74 -12.64
N PRO A 177 -0.12 -7.99 -12.92
CA PRO A 177 -1.06 -9.03 -13.32
C PRO A 177 -2.08 -9.38 -12.23
N ILE A 178 -1.70 -9.36 -10.95
CA ILE A 178 -2.65 -9.55 -9.83
C ILE A 178 -3.69 -8.43 -9.81
N GLY A 179 -3.27 -7.17 -9.87
CA GLY A 179 -4.17 -6.02 -9.85
C GLY A 179 -5.13 -6.00 -11.05
N ASN A 180 -4.67 -6.43 -12.23
CA ASN A 180 -5.55 -6.58 -13.39
C ASN A 180 -6.61 -7.67 -13.18
N TRP A 181 -6.21 -8.80 -12.59
CA TRP A 181 -7.15 -9.88 -12.24
C TRP A 181 -8.15 -9.43 -11.16
N VAL A 182 -7.70 -8.67 -10.15
CA VAL A 182 -8.58 -8.10 -9.10
C VAL A 182 -9.61 -7.16 -9.73
N LEU A 183 -9.16 -6.21 -10.55
CA LEU A 183 -10.03 -5.24 -11.22
C LEU A 183 -11.11 -5.92 -12.06
N GLU A 184 -10.70 -6.89 -12.88
CA GLU A 184 -11.62 -7.65 -13.74
C GLU A 184 -12.63 -8.47 -12.92
N THR A 185 -12.16 -9.18 -11.90
CA THR A 185 -13.00 -10.04 -11.06
C THR A 185 -14.00 -9.22 -10.24
N ALA A 186 -13.56 -8.09 -9.67
CA ALA A 186 -14.41 -7.17 -8.93
C ALA A 186 -15.49 -6.56 -9.83
N CYS A 187 -15.11 -6.07 -11.03
CA CYS A 187 -16.06 -5.48 -11.97
C CYS A 187 -17.10 -6.51 -12.46
N TYR A 188 -16.66 -7.73 -12.77
CA TYR A 188 -17.55 -8.81 -13.19
C TYR A 188 -18.54 -9.20 -12.10
N GLN A 189 -18.06 -9.38 -10.86
CA GLN A 189 -18.92 -9.74 -9.75
C GLN A 189 -19.92 -8.62 -9.42
N HIS A 190 -19.47 -7.36 -9.42
CA HIS A 190 -20.35 -6.22 -9.12
C HIS A 190 -21.40 -5.99 -10.20
N ALA A 191 -21.05 -6.15 -11.49
CA ALA A 191 -22.03 -6.09 -12.58
C ALA A 191 -23.15 -7.13 -12.40
N ARG A 192 -22.82 -8.33 -11.91
CA ARG A 192 -23.84 -9.35 -11.59
C ARG A 192 -24.74 -8.93 -10.43
N TRP A 193 -24.19 -8.36 -9.36
CA TRP A 193 -24.99 -7.89 -8.23
C TRP A 193 -25.92 -6.75 -8.62
N VAL A 194 -25.45 -5.81 -9.45
CA VAL A 194 -26.27 -4.73 -10.01
C VAL A 194 -27.40 -5.30 -10.88
N ALA A 195 -27.10 -6.24 -11.78
CA ALA A 195 -28.11 -6.88 -12.63
C ALA A 195 -29.16 -7.68 -11.84
N GLN A 196 -28.79 -8.18 -10.66
CA GLN A 196 -29.70 -8.85 -9.71
C GLN A 196 -30.49 -7.86 -8.83
N GLY A 197 -30.20 -6.56 -8.90
CA GLY A 197 -30.81 -5.54 -8.05
C GLY A 197 -30.36 -5.61 -6.59
N LEU A 198 -29.22 -6.23 -6.29
CA LEU A 198 -28.71 -6.37 -4.92
C LEU A 198 -28.02 -5.10 -4.40
N THR A 199 -27.54 -4.25 -5.30
CA THR A 199 -26.88 -3.01 -4.92
C THR A 199 -26.99 -1.98 -6.04
N THR A 200 -26.96 -0.71 -5.64
CA THR A 200 -26.82 0.45 -6.54
C THR A 200 -25.55 1.25 -6.25
N GLY A 201 -24.77 0.81 -5.26
CA GLY A 201 -23.54 1.45 -4.80
C GLY A 201 -22.31 1.11 -5.65
N THR A 202 -21.17 1.66 -5.27
CA THR A 202 -19.89 1.45 -5.96
C THR A 202 -19.19 0.16 -5.53
N ILE A 203 -18.27 -0.33 -6.38
CA ILE A 203 -17.23 -1.29 -6.01
C ILE A 203 -15.88 -0.57 -6.04
N ALA A 204 -15.21 -0.52 -4.89
CA ALA A 204 -13.91 0.08 -4.73
C ALA A 204 -12.81 -0.97 -4.94
N VAL A 205 -11.78 -0.61 -5.71
CA VAL A 205 -10.63 -1.47 -6.01
C VAL A 205 -9.33 -0.72 -5.74
N ASN A 206 -8.49 -1.30 -4.89
CA ASN A 206 -7.15 -0.81 -4.59
C ASN A 206 -6.20 -0.93 -5.80
N ILE A 207 -5.52 0.17 -6.14
CA ILE A 207 -4.58 0.25 -7.26
C ILE A 207 -3.17 0.54 -6.75
N SER A 208 -2.27 -0.41 -7.00
CA SER A 208 -0.85 -0.23 -6.66
C SER A 208 -0.16 0.84 -7.50
N ALA A 209 0.93 1.41 -6.97
CA ALA A 209 1.77 2.36 -7.68
C ALA A 209 2.25 1.82 -9.04
N HIS A 210 2.72 0.55 -9.04
CA HIS A 210 3.24 -0.10 -10.24
C HIS A 210 2.17 -0.30 -11.32
N GLN A 211 0.93 -0.58 -10.92
CA GLN A 211 -0.20 -0.70 -11.84
C GLN A 211 -0.60 0.66 -12.40
N PHE A 212 -0.73 1.68 -11.54
CA PHE A 212 -1.07 3.04 -11.95
C PHE A 212 -0.04 3.65 -12.91
N GLN A 213 1.25 3.33 -12.72
CA GLN A 213 2.33 3.80 -13.58
C GLN A 213 2.32 3.21 -15.00
N GLN A 214 1.65 2.07 -15.23
CA GLN A 214 1.56 1.48 -16.58
C GLN A 214 0.99 2.48 -17.59
N THR A 215 1.60 2.60 -18.76
CA THR A 215 1.18 3.55 -19.79
C THR A 215 -0.22 3.27 -20.31
N ASN A 216 -0.59 2.00 -20.39
CA ASN A 216 -1.90 1.51 -20.83
C ASN A 216 -2.91 1.32 -19.69
N PHE A 217 -2.69 1.89 -18.50
CA PHE A 217 -3.58 1.68 -17.36
C PHE A 217 -5.03 2.14 -17.65
N CYS A 218 -5.22 3.34 -18.18
CA CYS A 218 -6.55 3.86 -18.51
C CYS A 218 -7.26 3.02 -19.58
N GLU A 219 -6.52 2.58 -20.61
CA GLU A 219 -7.02 1.66 -21.65
C GLU A 219 -7.46 0.34 -21.03
N ARG A 220 -6.67 -0.22 -20.10
CA ARG A 220 -7.00 -1.45 -19.38
C ARG A 220 -8.31 -1.32 -18.58
N VAL A 221 -8.50 -0.21 -17.88
CA VAL A 221 -9.74 0.06 -17.12
C VAL A 221 -10.93 0.12 -18.08
N SER A 222 -10.81 0.85 -19.19
CA SER A 222 -11.84 0.92 -20.23
C SER A 222 -12.19 -0.46 -20.79
N ASP A 223 -11.18 -1.28 -21.11
CA ASP A 223 -11.38 -2.64 -21.62
C ASP A 223 -12.11 -3.53 -20.61
N VAL A 224 -11.75 -3.46 -19.33
CA VAL A 224 -12.42 -4.24 -18.27
C VAL A 224 -13.88 -3.83 -18.12
N LEU A 225 -14.17 -2.53 -18.06
CA LEU A 225 -15.54 -2.03 -17.98
C LEU A 225 -16.36 -2.48 -19.19
N SER A 226 -15.81 -2.36 -20.40
CA SER A 226 -16.47 -2.82 -21.63
C SER A 226 -16.74 -4.32 -21.64
N ARG A 227 -15.82 -5.14 -21.13
CA ARG A 227 -15.96 -6.61 -21.11
C ARG A 227 -16.93 -7.11 -20.05
N THR A 228 -16.93 -6.47 -18.89
CA THR A 228 -17.77 -6.85 -17.74
C THR A 228 -19.18 -6.26 -17.83
N GLY A 229 -19.34 -5.18 -18.59
CA GLY A 229 -20.60 -4.45 -18.71
C GLY A 229 -20.93 -3.59 -17.49
N LEU A 230 -19.98 -3.41 -16.56
CA LEU A 230 -20.17 -2.54 -15.41
C LEU A 230 -20.23 -1.08 -15.87
N GLN A 231 -21.22 -0.32 -15.37
CA GLN A 231 -21.26 1.12 -15.62
C GLN A 231 -20.05 1.80 -14.96
N PRO A 232 -19.30 2.68 -15.66
CA PRO A 232 -18.10 3.29 -15.11
C PRO A 232 -18.31 3.99 -13.76
N SER A 233 -19.46 4.63 -13.57
CA SER A 233 -19.83 5.33 -12.33
C SER A 233 -20.00 4.40 -11.13
N LEU A 234 -20.06 3.08 -11.32
CA LEU A 234 -20.14 2.11 -10.25
C LEU A 234 -18.77 1.54 -9.86
N LEU A 235 -17.69 1.90 -10.56
CA LEU A 235 -16.33 1.56 -10.19
C LEU A 235 -15.70 2.75 -9.46
N GLU A 236 -15.12 2.49 -8.30
CA GLU A 236 -14.24 3.41 -7.56
C GLU A 236 -12.81 2.84 -7.57
N LEU A 237 -11.83 3.64 -7.97
CA LEU A 237 -10.43 3.26 -7.91
C LEU A 237 -9.77 3.99 -6.73
N GLU A 238 -9.19 3.20 -5.84
CA GLU A 238 -8.50 3.68 -4.64
C GLU A 238 -6.99 3.72 -4.93
N VAL A 239 -6.40 4.90 -4.79
CA VAL A 239 -4.96 5.11 -4.95
C VAL A 239 -4.39 5.70 -3.68
N THR A 240 -3.24 5.22 -3.23
CA THR A 240 -2.62 5.79 -2.04
C THR A 240 -2.07 7.19 -2.32
N GLU A 241 -1.98 8.00 -1.28
CA GLU A 241 -1.41 9.36 -1.35
C GLU A 241 -0.06 9.38 -2.07
N GLY A 242 0.82 8.42 -1.77
CA GLY A 242 2.16 8.33 -2.36
C GLY A 242 2.16 8.13 -3.87
N VAL A 243 1.18 7.42 -4.43
CA VAL A 243 1.03 7.25 -5.89
C VAL A 243 0.73 8.57 -6.57
N VAL A 244 -0.19 9.31 -5.97
CA VAL A 244 -0.71 10.55 -6.53
C VAL A 244 0.34 11.68 -6.52
N MET A 245 1.30 11.62 -5.61
CA MET A 245 2.39 12.60 -5.50
C MET A 245 3.57 12.36 -6.46
N GLN A 246 3.61 11.25 -7.19
CA GLN A 246 4.71 10.89 -8.10
C GLN A 246 4.47 11.39 -9.54
N GLY A 247 5.04 12.55 -9.91
CA GLY A 247 4.99 13.02 -11.30
C GLY A 247 3.66 13.63 -11.69
N VAL A 248 3.38 14.81 -11.11
CA VAL A 248 2.08 15.49 -11.09
C VAL A 248 1.38 15.58 -12.45
N GLU A 249 2.08 15.94 -13.52
CA GLU A 249 1.44 16.10 -14.85
C GLU A 249 0.94 14.77 -15.43
N GLN A 250 1.73 13.70 -15.33
CA GLN A 250 1.34 12.39 -15.86
C GLN A 250 0.22 11.76 -15.03
N VAL A 251 0.29 11.91 -13.70
CA VAL A 251 -0.76 11.47 -12.79
C VAL A 251 -2.05 12.21 -13.10
N LEU A 252 -2.01 13.54 -13.20
CA LEU A 252 -3.18 14.37 -13.48
C LEU A 252 -3.82 14.01 -14.83
N TYR A 253 -3.02 13.73 -15.87
CA TYR A 253 -3.52 13.25 -17.15
C TYR A 253 -4.31 11.94 -17.00
N LYS A 254 -3.74 10.93 -16.30
CA LYS A 254 -4.41 9.64 -16.10
C LYS A 254 -5.68 9.78 -15.26
N LEU A 255 -5.64 10.55 -14.18
CA LEU A 255 -6.82 10.78 -13.34
C LEU A 255 -7.94 11.50 -14.11
N ASN A 256 -7.61 12.48 -14.95
CA ASN A 256 -8.61 13.13 -15.81
C ASN A 256 -9.19 12.16 -16.84
N ALA A 257 -8.36 11.34 -17.48
CA ALA A 257 -8.83 10.32 -18.42
C ALA A 257 -9.78 9.31 -17.76
N LEU A 258 -9.50 8.90 -16.51
CA LEU A 258 -10.38 8.02 -15.73
C LEU A 258 -11.69 8.71 -15.34
N ARG A 259 -11.66 10.00 -14.98
CA ARG A 259 -12.88 10.77 -14.74
C ARG A 259 -13.71 10.97 -16.01
N GLU A 260 -13.08 11.23 -17.14
CA GLU A 260 -13.76 11.33 -18.44
C GLU A 260 -14.41 10.00 -18.84
N LEU A 261 -13.81 8.88 -18.47
CA LEU A 261 -14.42 7.55 -18.58
C LEU A 261 -15.65 7.38 -17.66
N GLY A 262 -15.76 8.19 -16.62
CA GLY A 262 -16.86 8.20 -15.65
C GLY A 262 -16.60 7.39 -14.39
N VAL A 263 -15.34 7.03 -14.12
CA VAL A 263 -14.94 6.23 -12.94
C VAL A 263 -14.76 7.12 -11.71
N HIS A 264 -15.17 6.64 -10.54
CA HIS A 264 -14.93 7.32 -9.27
C HIS A 264 -13.48 7.13 -8.82
N LEU A 265 -12.93 8.15 -8.16
CA LEU A 265 -11.54 8.18 -7.74
C LEU A 265 -11.49 8.55 -6.27
N ALA A 266 -10.82 7.72 -5.48
CA ALA A 266 -10.63 7.91 -4.06
C ALA A 266 -9.13 7.92 -3.71
N ILE A 267 -8.77 8.74 -2.71
CA ILE A 267 -7.45 8.63 -2.09
C ILE A 267 -7.54 7.77 -0.84
N ASP A 268 -6.66 6.78 -0.78
CA ASP A 268 -6.54 5.86 0.33
C ASP A 268 -5.38 6.20 1.29
N ASP A 269 -5.45 5.67 2.51
CA ASP A 269 -4.48 5.85 3.60
C ASP A 269 -4.17 7.33 3.91
N PHE A 270 -5.15 8.24 3.77
CA PHE A 270 -4.88 9.67 3.86
C PHE A 270 -4.45 10.10 5.27
N GLY A 271 -3.41 10.94 5.33
CA GLY A 271 -2.86 11.48 6.58
C GLY A 271 -1.63 10.72 7.10
N THR A 272 -1.26 9.60 6.48
CA THR A 272 -0.04 8.83 6.82
C THR A 272 1.21 9.35 6.09
N GLY A 273 1.04 10.20 5.07
CA GLY A 273 2.10 10.75 4.22
C GLY A 273 2.22 12.28 4.24
N TYR A 274 3.04 12.81 3.33
CA TYR A 274 3.19 14.24 3.09
C TYR A 274 2.32 14.69 1.91
N SER A 275 1.06 15.00 2.20
CA SER A 275 0.14 15.55 1.20
C SER A 275 0.44 17.02 0.94
N SER A 276 0.69 17.38 -0.32
CA SER A 276 0.60 18.79 -0.74
C SER A 276 -0.86 19.11 -1.09
N LEU A 277 -1.50 19.91 -0.23
CA LEU A 277 -2.87 20.43 -0.41
C LEU A 277 -3.09 21.07 -1.80
N ASN A 278 -2.03 21.66 -2.36
CA ASN A 278 -2.08 22.27 -3.69
C ASN A 278 -2.35 21.26 -4.80
N TYR A 279 -1.94 20.00 -4.65
CA TYR A 279 -2.19 18.96 -5.64
C TYR A 279 -3.57 18.33 -5.46
N LEU A 280 -4.01 18.10 -4.22
CA LEU A 280 -5.36 17.58 -3.93
C LEU A 280 -6.46 18.43 -4.57
N LYS A 281 -6.31 19.76 -4.55
CA LYS A 281 -7.26 20.69 -5.19
C LYS A 281 -7.37 20.50 -6.71
N GLN A 282 -6.31 20.02 -7.37
CA GLN A 282 -6.27 19.85 -8.82
C GLN A 282 -6.79 18.49 -9.26
N PHE A 283 -6.76 17.49 -8.37
CA PHE A 283 -7.12 16.14 -8.74
C PHE A 283 -8.63 15.94 -8.84
N PRO A 284 -9.09 15.21 -9.86
CA PRO A 284 -10.51 14.92 -10.09
C PRO A 284 -11.06 13.85 -9.13
N LEU A 285 -10.87 14.05 -7.83
CA LEU A 285 -11.25 13.10 -6.78
C LEU A 285 -12.74 13.22 -6.44
N HIS A 286 -13.27 12.13 -5.90
CA HIS A 286 -14.64 12.06 -5.38
C HIS A 286 -14.63 11.79 -3.88
N ARG A 287 -13.64 11.04 -3.40
CA ARG A 287 -13.61 10.57 -2.01
C ARG A 287 -12.21 10.63 -1.39
N LEU A 288 -12.17 10.84 -0.08
CA LEU A 288 -10.99 10.74 0.76
C LEU A 288 -11.24 9.70 1.85
N LYS A 289 -10.35 8.72 1.98
CA LYS A 289 -10.41 7.68 3.01
C LYS A 289 -9.45 7.98 4.15
N ILE A 290 -9.96 8.05 5.38
CA ILE A 290 -9.19 8.25 6.60
C ILE A 290 -8.59 6.90 7.01
N ASP A 291 -7.27 6.84 7.10
CA ASP A 291 -6.54 5.64 7.51
C ASP A 291 -6.99 5.14 8.90
N GLN A 292 -7.09 3.82 9.03
CA GLN A 292 -7.54 3.15 10.25
C GLN A 292 -6.73 3.50 11.50
N SER A 293 -5.45 3.90 11.37
CA SER A 293 -4.62 4.26 12.52
C SER A 293 -5.18 5.48 13.29
N PHE A 294 -5.81 6.42 12.59
CA PHE A 294 -6.50 7.56 13.20
C PHE A 294 -7.82 7.14 13.84
N THR A 295 -8.60 6.27 13.17
CA THR A 295 -9.86 5.73 13.71
C THR A 295 -9.65 4.90 14.98
N GLN A 296 -8.60 4.07 15.01
CA GLN A 296 -8.26 3.22 16.16
C GLN A 296 -7.90 4.05 17.40
N GLN A 297 -7.29 5.22 17.22
CA GLN A 297 -6.86 6.09 18.32
C GLN A 297 -7.88 7.18 18.68
N LEU A 298 -9.01 7.25 17.97
CA LEU A 298 -10.00 8.32 18.03
C LEU A 298 -10.56 8.59 19.44
N LEU A 299 -10.66 7.57 20.30
CA LEU A 299 -11.23 7.73 21.65
C LEU A 299 -10.19 8.06 22.73
N ASN A 300 -8.90 7.86 22.43
CA ASN A 300 -7.83 7.86 23.44
C ASN A 300 -6.74 8.91 23.18
N ASP A 301 -6.68 9.45 21.96
CA ASP A 301 -5.67 10.42 21.56
C ASP A 301 -6.29 11.70 20.96
N GLN A 302 -6.09 12.82 21.66
CA GLN A 302 -6.56 14.13 21.23
C GLN A 302 -5.90 14.59 19.92
N GLN A 303 -4.67 14.15 19.63
CA GLN A 303 -4.01 14.47 18.35
C GLN A 303 -4.71 13.76 17.19
N SER A 304 -4.99 12.46 17.32
CA SER A 304 -5.75 11.68 16.34
C SER A 304 -7.14 12.26 16.10
N VAL A 305 -7.84 12.72 17.15
CA VAL A 305 -9.13 13.44 17.01
C VAL A 305 -8.97 14.73 16.20
N ALA A 306 -7.96 15.54 16.52
CA ALA A 306 -7.71 16.80 15.82
C ALA A 306 -7.36 16.58 14.34
N ILE A 307 -6.53 15.58 14.04
CA ILE A 307 -6.17 15.19 12.67
C ILE A 307 -7.40 14.69 11.92
N THR A 308 -8.16 13.75 12.50
CA THR A 308 -9.40 13.23 11.90
C THR A 308 -10.37 14.36 11.56
N LYS A 309 -10.59 15.29 12.48
CA LYS A 309 -11.45 16.46 12.26
C LYS A 309 -10.92 17.35 11.14
N ALA A 310 -9.62 17.59 11.09
CA ALA A 310 -9.00 18.40 10.03
C ALA A 310 -9.15 17.74 8.66
N ILE A 311 -8.99 16.42 8.57
CA ILE A 311 -9.19 15.64 7.34
C ILE A 311 -10.64 15.75 6.86
N ILE A 312 -11.62 15.55 7.76
CA ILE A 312 -13.06 15.67 7.42
C ILE A 312 -13.36 17.07 6.86
N GLN A 313 -12.95 18.12 7.57
CA GLN A 313 -13.19 19.51 7.14
C GLN A 313 -12.51 19.83 5.81
N MET A 314 -11.33 19.29 5.57
CA MET A 314 -10.60 19.45 4.32
C MET A 314 -11.32 18.79 3.15
N GLY A 315 -11.74 17.53 3.31
CA GLY A 315 -12.50 16.80 2.29
C GLY A 315 -13.75 17.59 1.88
N HIS A 316 -14.54 18.02 2.86
CA HIS A 316 -15.75 18.82 2.60
C HIS A 316 -15.44 20.17 1.93
N SER A 317 -14.35 20.84 2.32
CA SER A 317 -13.94 22.10 1.70
C SER A 317 -13.51 21.95 0.24
N LEU A 318 -13.08 20.75 -0.16
CA LEU A 318 -12.74 20.39 -1.54
C LEU A 318 -13.93 19.79 -2.30
N GLY A 319 -15.09 19.62 -1.65
CA GLY A 319 -16.27 18.99 -2.23
C GLY A 319 -16.15 17.48 -2.39
N LEU A 320 -15.35 16.83 -1.53
CA LEU A 320 -15.12 15.38 -1.50
C LEU A 320 -15.95 14.73 -0.38
N ASP A 321 -16.41 13.51 -0.62
CA ASP A 321 -16.95 12.64 0.41
C ASP A 321 -15.82 12.11 1.30
N VAL A 322 -16.07 11.96 2.60
CA VAL A 322 -15.08 11.43 3.54
C VAL A 322 -15.55 10.11 4.14
N LEU A 323 -14.72 9.08 3.97
CA LEU A 323 -14.96 7.73 4.47
C LEU A 323 -13.92 7.37 5.53
N ALA A 324 -14.35 6.90 6.70
CA ALA A 324 -13.44 6.45 7.74
C ALA A 324 -13.27 4.92 7.74
N GLU A 325 -12.03 4.45 7.78
CA GLU A 325 -11.72 3.04 7.81
C GLU A 325 -11.47 2.51 9.23
N GLY A 326 -11.59 1.20 9.40
CA GLY A 326 -11.22 0.53 10.65
C GLY A 326 -12.16 0.84 11.83
N ILE A 327 -13.45 1.10 11.56
CA ILE A 327 -14.44 1.30 12.62
C ILE A 327 -14.76 -0.05 13.28
N GLU A 328 -14.42 -0.20 14.55
CA GLU A 328 -14.58 -1.44 15.32
C GLU A 328 -15.63 -1.31 16.44
N THR A 329 -15.90 -0.09 16.92
CA THR A 329 -16.82 0.15 18.05
C THR A 329 -17.89 1.18 17.72
N HIS A 330 -19.05 1.05 18.38
CA HIS A 330 -20.15 2.02 18.27
C HIS A 330 -19.69 3.44 18.70
N ASP A 331 -18.82 3.54 19.71
CA ASP A 331 -18.31 4.82 20.18
C ASP A 331 -17.46 5.52 19.11
N GLN A 332 -16.65 4.78 18.34
CA GLN A 332 -15.92 5.33 17.19
C GLN A 332 -16.89 5.85 16.12
N ALA A 333 -17.91 5.06 15.76
CA ALA A 333 -18.90 5.45 14.76
C ALA A 333 -19.67 6.72 15.17
N VAL A 334 -20.14 6.79 16.42
CA VAL A 334 -20.83 7.98 16.97
C VAL A 334 -19.89 9.19 16.97
N HIS A 335 -18.62 9.00 17.34
CA HIS A 335 -17.66 10.10 17.34
C HIS A 335 -17.39 10.62 15.92
N LEU A 336 -17.14 9.74 14.95
CA LEU A 336 -16.96 10.10 13.53
C LEU A 336 -18.20 10.82 12.97
N GLN A 337 -19.39 10.31 13.28
CA GLN A 337 -20.65 10.94 12.89
C GLN A 337 -20.77 12.36 13.51
N SER A 338 -20.37 12.54 14.78
CA SER A 338 -20.38 13.85 15.44
C SER A 338 -19.38 14.84 14.85
N LEU A 339 -18.28 14.34 14.27
CA LEU A 339 -17.31 15.14 13.53
C LEU A 339 -17.77 15.47 12.10
N GLY A 340 -18.88 14.87 11.66
CA GLY A 340 -19.49 15.11 10.35
C GLY A 340 -19.05 14.15 9.24
N CYS A 341 -18.32 13.07 9.56
CA CYS A 341 -17.88 12.06 8.59
C CYS A 341 -19.09 11.47 7.84
N ASP A 342 -18.94 11.26 6.52
CA ASP A 342 -20.07 10.90 5.64
C ASP A 342 -20.31 9.39 5.64
N ALA A 343 -19.22 8.62 5.47
CA ALA A 343 -19.25 7.18 5.35
C ALA A 343 -18.23 6.49 6.27
N GLY A 344 -18.38 5.19 6.44
CA GLY A 344 -17.46 4.39 7.23
C GLY A 344 -17.46 2.92 6.83
N GLN A 345 -16.33 2.26 7.09
CA GLN A 345 -16.17 0.82 6.95
C GLN A 345 -15.36 0.26 8.11
N GLY A 346 -15.61 -1.00 8.46
CA GLY A 346 -14.88 -1.68 9.52
C GLY A 346 -15.64 -2.84 10.14
N PHE A 347 -14.99 -3.51 11.10
CA PHE A 347 -15.48 -4.75 11.70
C PHE A 347 -16.70 -4.55 12.59
N LEU A 348 -17.03 -3.31 12.96
CA LEU A 348 -18.31 -3.00 13.60
C LEU A 348 -19.49 -3.44 12.72
N TYR A 349 -19.39 -3.23 11.40
CA TYR A 349 -20.46 -3.50 10.45
C TYR A 349 -20.36 -4.90 9.87
N ALA A 350 -19.20 -5.21 9.29
CA ALA A 350 -18.89 -6.51 8.75
C ALA A 350 -17.38 -6.67 8.59
N LYS A 351 -16.89 -7.87 8.86
CA LYS A 351 -15.60 -8.32 8.33
C LYS A 351 -15.72 -8.49 6.81
N PRO A 352 -14.60 -8.51 6.06
CA PRO A 352 -14.63 -8.88 4.65
C PRO A 352 -15.38 -10.20 4.45
N LEU A 353 -16.36 -10.18 3.55
CA LEU A 353 -17.35 -11.24 3.32
C LEU A 353 -17.03 -12.02 2.05
N SER A 354 -17.37 -13.31 2.01
CA SER A 354 -17.36 -14.06 0.76
C SER A 354 -18.44 -13.54 -0.19
N VAL A 355 -18.41 -13.97 -1.46
CA VAL A 355 -19.48 -13.61 -2.41
C VAL A 355 -20.86 -13.97 -1.86
N VAL A 356 -21.01 -15.17 -1.29
CA VAL A 356 -22.29 -15.66 -0.76
C VAL A 356 -22.73 -14.85 0.45
N ASP A 357 -21.83 -14.64 1.41
CA ASP A 357 -22.15 -13.87 2.63
C ASP A 357 -22.44 -12.40 2.31
N CYS A 358 -21.76 -11.83 1.31
CA CYS A 358 -22.00 -10.47 0.85
C CYS A 358 -23.38 -10.34 0.19
N GLU A 359 -23.79 -11.30 -0.64
CA GLU A 359 -25.14 -11.32 -1.19
C GLU A 359 -26.22 -11.42 -0.10
N GLU A 360 -26.00 -12.23 0.94
CA GLU A 360 -26.91 -12.31 2.08
C GLU A 360 -26.98 -10.98 2.85
N TYR A 361 -25.81 -10.35 3.08
CA TYR A 361 -25.71 -9.04 3.73
C TYR A 361 -26.49 -7.95 2.97
N LEU A 362 -26.31 -7.88 1.65
CA LEU A 362 -27.00 -6.92 0.77
C LEU A 362 -28.52 -7.16 0.71
N ARG A 363 -28.99 -8.41 0.81
CA ARG A 363 -30.43 -8.70 0.87
C ARG A 363 -31.05 -8.32 2.22
N ALA A 364 -30.28 -8.41 3.30
CA ALA A 364 -30.74 -8.11 4.65
C ALA A 364 -30.72 -6.61 4.96
N THR A 365 -29.93 -5.83 4.23
CA THR A 365 -29.68 -4.41 4.46
C THR A 365 -30.21 -3.62 3.26
N PRO A 366 -31.45 -3.10 3.31
CA PRO A 366 -32.09 -2.43 2.18
C PRO A 366 -31.48 -1.08 1.82
#